data_AF-A0A929TZG2-F1
#
_entry.id   AF-A0A929TZG2-F1
#
_cell.length_a   1.000
_cell.length_b   1.000
_cell.length_c   1.000
_cell.angle_alpha   90.00
_cell.angle_beta   90.00
_cell.angle_gamma   90.00
#
_symmetry.space_group_name_H-M   'P 1'
#
loop_
_entity.id
_entity.type
_entity.pdbx_description
1 polymer ?
#
loop_
_entity_poly.entity_id
_entity_poly.type
_entity_poly.pdbx_seq_one_letter_code
_entity_poly.pdbx_strand_id
1 'polypeptide(L)' 'MSKKRFWFAYGLDKARKTALRAYRYDNGAMERKQKDGSWKDASEQCCIFFGEDMEYEDLTEDEANTIQVRG' A
#
# COMPACT_ATOMS: atom_id res chain seq x y z
N MET A 1 -8.08 -19.37 2.28
CA MET A 1 -7.01 -19.04 1.30
C MET A 1 -6.30 -17.81 1.82
N SER A 2 -5.06 -17.94 2.32
CA SER A 2 -4.27 -16.76 2.69
C SER A 2 -4.02 -15.93 1.43
N LYS A 3 -4.43 -14.66 1.40
CA LYS A 3 -4.15 -13.76 0.26
C LYS A 3 -2.63 -13.72 0.06
N LYS A 4 -2.13 -14.34 -1.01
CA LYS A 4 -0.70 -14.35 -1.35
C LYS A 4 -0.19 -12.96 -1.74
N ARG A 5 -1.09 -12.11 -2.24
CA ARG A 5 -0.82 -10.75 -2.69
C ARG A 5 -1.97 -9.84 -2.33
N PHE A 6 -1.66 -8.64 -1.85
CA PHE A 6 -2.64 -7.57 -1.68
C PHE A 6 -1.96 -6.21 -1.65
N TRP A 7 -2.75 -5.18 -1.95
CA TRP A 7 -2.34 -3.79 -1.95
C TRP A 7 -3.28 -3.02 -1.06
N PHE A 8 -2.73 -1.99 -0.41
CA PHE A 8 -3.53 -1.12 0.43
C PHE A 8 -2.90 0.26 0.52
N ALA A 9 -3.72 1.26 0.84
CA ALA A 9 -3.28 2.63 0.97
C ALA A 9 -3.88 3.32 2.19
N TYR A 10 -3.17 4.34 2.64
CA TYR A 10 -3.58 5.26 3.68
C TYR A 10 -3.93 6.62 3.10
N GLY A 11 -5.02 7.21 3.58
CA GLY A 11 -5.53 8.49 3.09
C GLY A 11 -5.76 8.46 1.59
N LEU A 12 -6.39 7.38 1.10
CA LEU A 12 -6.71 7.22 -0.30
C LEU A 12 -7.82 8.22 -0.69
N ASP A 13 -7.50 9.05 -1.66
CA ASP A 13 -8.42 9.95 -2.34
C ASP A 13 -8.69 9.35 -3.72
N LYS A 14 -9.76 8.56 -3.83
CA LYS A 14 -10.15 7.89 -5.07
C LYS A 14 -10.49 8.88 -6.19
N ALA A 15 -11.07 10.02 -5.84
CA ALA A 15 -11.41 11.06 -6.80
C ALA A 15 -10.16 11.65 -7.48
N ARG A 16 -9.08 11.82 -6.72
CA ARG A 16 -7.80 12.35 -7.22
C ARG A 16 -6.76 11.28 -7.55
N LYS A 17 -7.08 9.99 -7.34
CA LYS A 17 -6.15 8.85 -7.49
C LYS A 17 -4.85 9.07 -6.73
N THR A 18 -4.94 9.51 -5.48
CA THR A 18 -3.75 9.76 -4.66
C THR A 18 -3.86 9.13 -3.28
N ALA A 19 -2.72 8.78 -2.69
CA ALA A 19 -2.65 8.31 -1.32
C ALA A 19 -1.54 9.03 -0.54
N LEU A 20 -1.63 9.06 0.79
CA LEU A 20 -0.51 9.48 1.62
C LEU A 20 0.60 8.42 1.60
N ARG A 21 0.20 7.15 1.68
CA ARG A 21 1.10 5.98 1.62
C ARG A 21 0.38 4.85 0.88
N ALA A 22 1.13 4.06 0.13
CA ALA A 22 0.63 2.85 -0.51
C ALA A 22 1.62 1.72 -0.32
N TYR A 23 1.10 0.53 -0.06
CA TYR A 23 1.86 -0.66 0.26
C TYR A 23 1.38 -1.83 -0.60
N ARG A 24 2.30 -2.74 -0.88
CA ARG A 24 2.00 -4.05 -1.45
C ARG A 24 2.65 -5.13 -0.60
N TYR A 25 1.93 -6.21 -0.42
CA TYR A 25 2.43 -7.41 0.19
C TYR A 25 2.45 -8.51 -0.86
N ASP A 26 3.60 -9.16 -1.02
CA ASP A 26 3.82 -10.28 -1.93
C ASP A 26 4.51 -11.41 -1.17
N ASN A 27 3.72 -12.39 -0.73
CA ASN A 27 4.21 -13.65 -0.18
C ASN A 27 5.32 -13.51 0.90
N GLY A 28 5.19 -12.54 1.81
CA GLY A 28 6.15 -12.29 2.89
C GLY A 28 7.04 -11.06 2.68
N ALA A 29 7.12 -10.55 1.45
CA ALA A 29 7.76 -9.27 1.16
C ALA A 29 6.74 -8.14 1.27
N MET A 30 7.11 -7.09 2.00
CA MET A 30 6.30 -5.88 2.08
C MET A 30 7.08 -4.73 1.45
N GLU A 31 6.44 -4.01 0.54
CA GLU A 31 7.04 -2.90 -0.17
C GLU A 31 6.14 -1.67 -0.10
N ARG A 32 6.76 -0.49 -0.09
CA ARG A 32 6.08 0.80 -0.07
C ARG A 32 6.31 1.53 -1.40
N LYS A 33 5.23 2.05 -1.98
CA LYS A 33 5.29 2.90 -3.17
C LYS A 33 5.92 4.26 -2.82
N GLN A 34 6.86 4.68 -3.65
CA GLN A 34 7.57 5.96 -3.59
C GLN A 34 6.92 6.99 -4.54
N LYS A 35 7.26 8.28 -4.38
CA LYS A 35 6.70 9.37 -5.21
C LYS A 35 7.00 9.23 -6.70
N ASP A 36 8.15 8.65 -7.02
CA ASP A 36 8.56 8.34 -8.39
C ASP A 36 7.83 7.11 -8.98
N GLY A 37 6.94 6.48 -8.19
CA GLY A 37 6.17 5.30 -8.56
C GLY A 37 6.89 3.97 -8.31
N SER A 38 8.18 4.00 -7.92
CA SER A 38 8.93 2.79 -7.57
C SER A 38 8.41 2.13 -6.30
N TRP A 39 8.59 0.82 -6.19
CA TRP A 39 8.34 0.05 -4.98
C TRP A 39 9.66 -0.26 -4.30
N LYS A 40 9.76 0.01 -2.99
CA LYS A 40 10.95 -0.30 -2.20
C LYS A 40 10.59 -1.18 -1.02
N ASP A 41 11.53 -2.05 -0.62
CA ASP A 41 11.39 -2.85 0.59
C ASP A 41 10.99 -1.98 1.78
N ALA A 42 10.00 -2.48 2.51
CA ALA A 42 9.43 -1.88 3.70
C ALA A 42 9.05 -3.00 4.67
N SER A 43 9.90 -4.01 4.81
CA SER A 43 9.70 -5.17 5.69
C SER A 43 9.46 -4.76 7.16
N GLU A 44 10.06 -3.66 7.61
CA GLU A 44 9.81 -3.05 8.94
C GLU A 44 8.37 -2.58 9.14
N GLN A 45 7.66 -2.28 8.04
CA GLN A 45 6.27 -1.83 8.06
C GLN A 45 5.28 -3.00 8.19
N CYS A 46 5.76 -4.25 8.31
CA CYS A 46 4.93 -5.40 8.68
C CYS A 46 4.25 -5.22 10.05
N CYS A 47 4.74 -4.30 10.90
CA CYS A 47 4.06 -3.89 12.13
C CYS A 47 2.62 -3.41 11.90
N ILE A 48 2.31 -2.94 10.69
CA ILE A 48 0.97 -2.53 10.26
C ILE A 48 -0.04 -3.69 10.37
N PHE A 49 0.40 -4.94 10.26
CA PHE A 49 -0.46 -6.11 10.41
C PHE A 49 -0.86 -6.41 11.86
N PHE A 50 -0.23 -5.76 12.84
CA PHE A 50 -0.42 -6.05 14.27
C PHE A 50 -1.47 -5.17 14.95
N GLY A 51 -2.28 -4.44 14.17
CA GLY A 51 -3.57 -3.95 14.63
C GLY A 51 -3.57 -2.63 15.41
N GLU A 52 -2.52 -1.81 15.30
CA GLU A 52 -2.64 -0.40 15.71
C GLU A 52 -3.34 0.39 14.60
N ASP A 53 -4.67 0.37 14.66
CA ASP A 53 -5.62 1.39 14.19
C ASP A 53 -5.04 2.39 13.16
N MET A 54 -4.91 1.93 11.92
CA MET A 54 -4.82 2.85 10.80
C MET A 54 -5.85 2.40 9.78
N GLU A 55 -6.88 3.21 9.57
CA GLU A 55 -7.85 3.05 8.48
C GLU A 55 -7.10 2.96 7.14
N TYR A 56 -6.94 1.74 6.63
CA TYR A 56 -6.43 1.49 5.29
C TYR A 56 -7.57 1.06 4.39
N GLU A 57 -7.46 1.45 3.13
CA GLU A 57 -8.32 0.95 2.08
C GLU A 57 -7.56 -0.09 1.26
N ASP A 58 -8.17 -1.25 1.05
CA ASP A 58 -7.70 -2.22 0.07
C ASP A 58 -7.68 -1.57 -1.32
N LEU A 59 -6.63 -1.86 -2.07
CA LEU A 59 -6.49 -1.48 -3.47
C LEU A 59 -6.49 -2.73 -4.34
N THR A 60 -7.03 -2.60 -5.53
CA THR A 60 -6.71 -3.52 -6.62
C THR A 60 -5.28 -3.27 -7.14
N GLU A 61 -4.72 -4.23 -7.86
CA GLU A 61 -3.42 -4.08 -8.51
C GLU A 61 -3.40 -2.89 -9.49
N ASP A 62 -4.48 -2.70 -10.25
CA ASP A 62 -4.60 -1.60 -11.22
C ASP A 62 -4.61 -0.23 -10.52
N GLU A 63 -5.40 -0.10 -9.44
CA GLU A 63 -5.39 1.10 -8.60
C GLU A 63 -4.01 1.34 -8.01
N ALA A 64 -3.39 0.31 -7.43
CA ALA A 64 -2.06 0.44 -6.83
C ALA A 64 -0.98 0.88 -7.84
N ASN A 65 -1.10 0.49 -9.11
CA ASN A 65 -0.19 0.93 -10.16
C ASN A 65 -0.46 2.37 -10.62
N THR A 66 -1.72 2.81 -10.64
CA THR A 66 -2.12 4.13 -11.15
C THR A 66 -2.13 5.25 -10.10
N ILE A 67 -2.25 4.95 -8.80
CA ILE A 67 -2.27 5.99 -7.77
C ILE A 67 -0.92 6.70 -7.60
N GLN A 68 -0.96 7.99 -7.28
CA GLN A 68 0.23 8.76 -6.89
C GLN A 68 0.33 8.90 -5.38
N VAL A 69 1.51 8.66 -4.82
CA VAL A 69 1.76 8.88 -3.39
C VAL A 69 2.25 10.31 -3.16
N ARG A 70 1.65 11.02 -2.20
CA ARG A 70 1.93 12.44 -1.94
C ARG A 70 3.00 12.71 -0.89
N GLY A 71 3.40 11.69 -0.12
CA GLY A 71 4.10 11.85 1.17
C GLY A 71 5.50 12.41 1.14
#